data_AF-A0A6M3JGA3-F1
#
_entry.id   AF-A0A6M3JGA3-F1
#
_cell.length_a   1.000
_cell.length_b   1.000
_cell.length_c   1.000
_cell.angle_alpha   90.00
_cell.angle_beta   90.00
_cell.angle_gamma   90.00
#
_symmetry.space_group_name_H-M   'P 1'
#
loop_
_entity.id
_entity.type
_entity.pdbx_description
1 polymer ?
#
loop_
_entity_poly.entity_id
_entity_poly.type
_entity_poly.pdbx_seq_one_letter_code
_entity_poly.pdbx_strand_id
1 'polypeptide(L)'
;MINELRWYGKVLDTEFNHLRVVPISDLHYGNPLCSVKHFLQTRDFILENDDVYTFLNGDLVEAAIRDSLGDIYEQTASPRKQRDAIIEYLRPIKHKILGMTTGNHERRIYTKCDMD
;
A
#
# COMPACT_ATOMS: atom_id res chain seq x y z
N MET A 1 12.45 25.67 -13.41
CA MET A 1 12.12 24.70 -14.48
C MET A 1 10.66 24.36 -14.34
N ILE A 2 9.86 24.52 -15.39
CA ILE A 2 8.47 24.07 -15.38
C ILE A 2 8.55 22.55 -15.42
N ASN A 3 8.17 21.88 -14.33
CA ASN A 3 8.01 20.43 -14.34
C ASN A 3 6.92 20.11 -15.37
N GLU A 4 7.27 19.38 -16.42
CA GLU A 4 6.27 18.77 -17.30
C GLU A 4 5.35 17.91 -16.44
N LEU A 5 4.04 18.10 -16.60
CA LEU A 5 3.03 17.26 -15.97
C LEU A 5 3.17 15.83 -16.53
N ARG A 6 3.72 14.92 -15.73
CA ARG A 6 3.72 13.49 -16.03
C ARG A 6 2.45 12.87 -15.48
N TRP A 7 1.60 12.33 -16.35
CA TRP A 7 0.44 11.56 -15.96
C TRP A 7 0.70 10.07 -16.22
N TYR A 8 0.21 9.24 -15.30
CA TYR A 8 0.17 7.79 -15.45
C TYR A 8 -1.30 7.41 -15.40
N GLY A 9 -1.78 6.73 -16.43
CA GLY A 9 -3.17 6.35 -16.56
C GLY A 9 -3.30 4.89 -16.94
N LYS A 10 -4.37 4.27 -16.46
CA LYS A 10 -4.78 2.93 -16.86
C LYS A 10 -6.09 3.03 -17.62
N VAL A 11 -6.11 2.55 -18.86
CA VAL A 11 -7.35 2.41 -19.63
C VAL A 11 -8.07 1.17 -19.10
N LEU A 12 -9.31 1.36 -18.68
CA LEU A 12 -10.21 0.28 -18.26
C LEU A 12 -11.18 -0.03 -19.40
N ASP A 13 -11.81 -1.20 -19.34
CA ASP A 13 -12.84 -1.61 -20.29
C ASP A 13 -14.00 -0.58 -20.34
N THR A 14 -14.62 -0.41 -21.49
CA THR A 14 -15.76 0.50 -21.68
C THR A 14 -17.10 -0.15 -21.32
N GLU A 15 -17.11 -1.46 -21.08
CA GLU A 15 -18.31 -2.24 -20.74
C GLU A 15 -18.82 -2.02 -19.30
N PHE A 16 -18.11 -1.25 -18.47
CA PHE A 16 -18.54 -0.99 -17.08
C PHE A 16 -19.75 -0.04 -17.04
N ASN A 17 -20.87 -0.52 -16.48
CA ASN A 17 -22.00 0.34 -16.12
C ASN A 17 -21.72 1.20 -14.87
N HIS A 18 -20.83 0.73 -14.00
CA HIS A 18 -20.35 1.43 -12.81
C HIS A 18 -18.95 0.94 -12.47
N LEU A 19 -18.18 1.79 -11.80
CA LEU A 19 -16.86 1.47 -11.27
C LEU A 19 -16.83 1.89 -9.80
N ARG A 20 -16.42 0.98 -8.92
CA ARG A 20 -16.21 1.27 -7.50
C ARG A 20 -14.72 1.37 -7.24
N VAL A 21 -14.30 2.40 -6.52
CA VAL A 21 -12.90 2.53 -6.11
C VAL A 21 -12.80 2.53 -4.60
N VAL A 22 -11.98 1.61 -4.08
CA VAL A 22 -11.73 1.41 -2.66
C VAL A 22 -10.29 1.83 -2.38
N PRO A 23 -10.05 3.05 -1.89
CA PRO A 23 -8.71 3.51 -1.53
C PRO A 23 -8.16 2.67 -0.37
N ILE A 24 -6.87 2.34 -0.40
CA ILE A 24 -6.16 1.73 0.74
C ILE A 24 -5.02 2.67 1.13
N SER A 25 -4.97 3.08 2.40
CA SER A 25 -3.92 3.92 2.97
C SER A 25 -3.70 3.54 4.43
N ASP A 26 -2.58 3.99 5.01
CA ASP A 26 -2.35 3.98 6.45
C ASP A 26 -2.58 2.61 7.10
N LEU A 27 -2.17 1.54 6.40
CA LEU A 27 -2.27 0.19 6.95
C LEU A 27 -1.29 0.03 8.12
N HIS A 28 -0.12 0.67 8.04
CA HIS A 28 0.93 0.58 9.06
C HIS A 28 1.24 -0.88 9.43
N TYR A 29 1.38 -1.75 8.42
CA TYR A 29 1.71 -3.16 8.67
C TYR A 29 3.07 -3.26 9.37
N GLY A 30 3.10 -3.95 10.50
CA GLY A 30 4.23 -3.94 11.43
C GLY A 30 3.84 -3.45 12.82
N ASN A 31 2.85 -2.54 12.87
CA ASN A 31 2.21 -2.10 14.11
C ASN A 31 1.38 -3.25 14.73
N PRO A 32 1.53 -3.57 16.04
CA PRO A 32 0.75 -4.61 16.71
C PRO A 32 -0.77 -4.41 16.65
N LEU A 33 -1.22 -3.16 16.50
CA LEU A 33 -2.64 -2.80 16.43
C LEU A 33 -3.18 -2.80 14.99
N CYS A 34 -2.33 -3.03 13.98
CA CYS A 34 -2.73 -3.14 12.59
C CYS A 34 -3.72 -4.31 12.41
N SER A 35 -4.93 -4.01 11.93
CA SER A 35 -5.93 -5.02 11.68
C SER A 35 -5.75 -5.69 10.31
N VAL A 36 -4.78 -6.59 10.23
CA VAL A 36 -4.47 -7.37 9.00
C VAL A 36 -5.71 -8.12 8.49
N LYS A 37 -6.55 -8.60 9.40
CA LYS A 37 -7.82 -9.26 9.06
C LYS A 37 -8.71 -8.37 8.17
N HIS A 38 -8.99 -7.13 8.59
CA HIS A 38 -9.87 -6.25 7.82
C HIS A 38 -9.23 -5.81 6.51
N PHE A 39 -7.92 -5.59 6.50
CA PHE A 39 -7.20 -5.33 5.26
C PHE A 39 -7.34 -6.48 4.25
N LEU A 40 -7.17 -7.73 4.68
CA LEU A 40 -7.34 -8.89 3.80
C LEU A 40 -8.78 -9.03 3.33
N GLN A 41 -9.78 -8.75 4.17
CA GLN A 41 -11.19 -8.71 3.77
C GLN A 41 -11.46 -7.63 2.71
N THR A 42 -10.86 -6.44 2.84
CA THR A 42 -10.94 -5.37 1.84
C THR A 42 -10.27 -5.80 0.52
N ARG A 43 -9.09 -6.43 0.60
CA ARG A 43 -8.38 -6.98 -0.57
C ARG A 43 -9.23 -8.05 -1.27
N ASP A 44 -9.83 -8.96 -0.51
CA ASP A 44 -10.69 -10.03 -1.04
C ASP A 44 -11.93 -9.44 -1.72
N PHE A 45 -12.56 -8.44 -1.11
CA PHE A 45 -13.66 -7.71 -1.76
C PHE A 45 -13.27 -7.11 -3.12
N ILE A 46 -12.08 -6.48 -3.22
CA ILE A 46 -11.55 -5.98 -4.49
C ILE A 46 -11.29 -7.14 -5.47
N LEU A 47 -10.75 -8.26 -5.00
CA LEU A 47 -10.44 -9.42 -5.84
C LEU A 47 -11.71 -10.03 -6.44
N GLU A 48 -12.74 -10.23 -5.62
CA GLU A 48 -13.97 -10.96 -5.94
C GLU A 48 -14.97 -10.18 -6.80
N ASN A 49 -14.81 -8.85 -6.94
CA ASN A 49 -15.73 -7.99 -7.68
C ASN A 49 -15.05 -7.36 -8.90
N ASP A 50 -15.55 -7.64 -10.10
CA ASP A 50 -14.91 -7.23 -11.36
C ASP A 50 -14.89 -5.71 -11.60
N ASP A 51 -15.84 -4.98 -11.04
CA ASP A 51 -16.00 -3.53 -11.15
C ASP A 51 -15.32 -2.76 -10.00
N VAL A 52 -14.60 -3.44 -9.10
CA VAL A 52 -13.94 -2.83 -7.94
C VAL A 52 -12.43 -2.71 -8.17
N TYR A 53 -11.91 -1.49 -8.01
CA TYR A 53 -10.51 -1.16 -8.17
C TYR A 53 -9.98 -0.42 -6.94
N THR A 54 -8.66 -0.23 -6.86
CA THR A 54 -8.03 0.48 -5.75
C THR A 54 -6.93 1.42 -6.20
N PHE A 55 -6.62 2.39 -5.36
CA PHE A 55 -5.35 3.11 -5.36
C PHE A 55 -4.75 3.04 -3.95
N LEU A 56 -3.43 2.94 -3.91
CA LEU A 56 -2.67 2.84 -2.67
C LEU A 56 -2.14 4.23 -2.30
N ASN A 57 -2.56 4.78 -1.18
CA ASN A 57 -2.21 6.14 -0.77
C ASN A 57 -1.16 6.21 0.34
N GLY A 58 -0.12 5.38 0.25
CA GLY A 58 1.02 5.39 1.17
C GLY A 58 0.76 4.80 2.57
N ASP A 59 1.83 4.76 3.37
CA ASP A 59 1.89 4.29 4.75
C ASP A 59 1.29 2.88 4.95
N LEU A 60 1.59 1.99 4.00
CA LEU A 60 1.21 0.58 4.04
C LEU A 60 2.04 -0.22 5.05
N VAL A 61 3.26 0.24 5.34
CA VAL A 61 4.17 -0.38 6.33
C VAL A 61 4.44 0.60 7.47
N GLU A 62 4.55 0.09 8.69
CA GLU A 62 4.86 0.92 9.86
C GLU A 62 6.34 1.35 9.85
N ALA A 63 7.23 0.39 9.61
CA ALA A 63 8.66 0.61 9.50
C ALA A 63 9.25 1.53 10.57
N ALA A 64 8.94 1.23 11.84
CA ALA A 64 9.57 1.91 12.95
C ALA A 64 11.08 1.61 12.92
N ILE A 65 11.88 2.66 13.09
CA ILE A 65 13.34 2.63 13.13
C ILE A 65 13.79 3.38 14.37
N ARG A 66 15.07 3.30 14.76
CA ARG A 66 15.58 3.89 16.02
C ARG A 66 15.23 5.38 16.26
N ASP A 67 14.97 6.15 15.21
CA ASP A 67 14.56 7.56 15.29
C ASP A 67 13.03 7.81 15.13
N SER A 68 12.20 6.77 15.14
CA SER A 68 10.73 6.93 15.05
C SER A 68 10.11 7.17 16.42
N LEU A 69 8.97 7.87 16.45
CA LEU A 69 8.14 8.00 17.64
C LEU A 69 7.50 6.66 18.08
N GLY A 70 7.54 5.63 17.24
CA GLY A 70 7.01 4.29 17.52
C GLY A 70 7.99 3.38 18.24
N ASP A 71 7.47 2.46 19.04
CA ASP A 71 8.26 1.50 19.82
C ASP A 71 8.88 0.43 18.91
N ILE A 72 10.21 0.49 18.77
CA ILE A 72 11.00 -0.44 17.95
C ILE A 72 11.00 -1.87 18.51
N TYR A 73 10.67 -2.06 19.79
CA TYR A 73 10.69 -3.37 20.44
C TYR A 73 9.39 -4.16 20.26
N GLU A 74 8.31 -3.49 19.85
CA GLU A 74 6.99 -4.10 19.63
C GLU A 74 6.71 -4.41 18.15
N GLN A 75 7.64 -4.11 17.24
CA GLN A 75 7.47 -4.39 15.81
C GLN A 75 7.35 -5.89 15.54
N THR A 76 6.34 -6.28 14.78
CA THR A 76 6.09 -7.70 14.45
C THR A 76 7.07 -8.26 13.40
N ALA A 77 7.74 -7.40 12.63
CA ALA A 77 8.68 -7.79 11.58
C ALA A 77 9.66 -6.65 11.23
N SER A 78 10.78 -6.97 10.58
CA SER A 78 11.71 -5.95 10.06
C SER A 78 11.11 -5.17 8.88
N PRO A 79 11.57 -3.94 8.57
CA PRO A 79 11.02 -3.14 7.47
C PRO A 79 10.99 -3.87 6.11
N ARG A 80 12.05 -4.64 5.80
CA ARG A 80 12.10 -5.48 4.58
C ARG A 80 10.99 -6.54 4.58
N LYS A 81 10.80 -7.25 5.70
CA LYS A 81 9.74 -8.26 5.82
C LYS A 81 8.34 -7.64 5.74
N GLN A 82 8.15 -6.44 6.28
CA GLN A 82 6.89 -5.71 6.16
C GLN A 82 6.59 -5.38 4.70
N ARG A 83 7.57 -4.83 3.96
CA ARG A 83 7.46 -4.58 2.52
C ARG A 83 7.11 -5.86 1.76
N ASP A 84 7.85 -6.93 1.99
CA ASP A 84 7.66 -8.20 1.27
C ASP A 84 6.27 -8.80 1.56
N ALA A 85 5.77 -8.69 2.80
CA ALA A 85 4.42 -9.10 3.15
C ALA A 85 3.34 -8.28 2.42
N ILE A 86 3.48 -6.95 2.38
CA ILE A 86 2.56 -6.08 1.63
C ILE A 86 2.53 -6.44 0.14
N ILE A 87 3.70 -6.71 -0.46
CA ILE A 87 3.79 -7.15 -1.86
C ILE A 87 3.03 -8.47 -2.05
N GLU A 88 3.21 -9.45 -1.17
CA GLU A 88 2.50 -10.74 -1.26
C GLU A 88 0.99 -10.58 -1.06
N TYR A 89 0.54 -9.75 -0.12
CA TYR A 89 -0.88 -9.51 0.11
C TYR A 89 -1.58 -8.85 -1.08
N LEU A 90 -0.90 -7.90 -1.74
CA LEU A 90 -1.42 -7.14 -2.87
C LEU A 90 -1.26 -7.86 -4.22
N ARG A 91 -0.35 -8.83 -4.34
CA ARG A 91 -0.07 -9.55 -5.59
C ARG A 91 -1.33 -10.10 -6.29
N PRO A 92 -2.32 -10.69 -5.59
CA PRO A 92 -3.55 -11.18 -6.22
C PRO A 92 -4.36 -10.08 -6.92
N ILE A 93 -4.35 -8.86 -6.38
CA ILE A 93 -5.10 -7.72 -6.94
C ILE A 93 -4.24 -6.77 -7.77
N LYS A 94 -3.00 -7.14 -8.14
CA LYS A 94 -2.07 -6.25 -8.86
C LYS A 94 -2.66 -5.60 -10.12
N HIS A 95 -3.55 -6.32 -10.80
CA HIS A 95 -4.22 -5.87 -12.01
C HIS A 95 -5.39 -4.91 -11.74
N LYS A 96 -5.83 -4.77 -10.49
CA LYS A 96 -6.88 -3.84 -10.05
C LYS A 96 -6.34 -2.61 -9.31
N ILE A 97 -5.01 -2.51 -9.13
CA ILE A 97 -4.36 -1.31 -8.59
C ILE A 97 -4.16 -0.30 -9.71
N LEU A 98 -4.80 0.88 -9.59
CA LEU A 98 -4.77 1.96 -10.57
C LEU A 98 -3.53 2.84 -10.44
N GLY A 99 -2.96 2.91 -9.23
CA GLY A 99 -1.79 3.71 -8.93
C GLY A 99 -1.43 3.62 -7.44
N MET A 100 -0.23 4.10 -7.12
CA MET A 100 0.29 4.16 -5.76
C MET A 100 1.04 5.47 -5.52
N THR A 101 0.82 6.09 -4.36
CA THR A 101 1.65 7.15 -3.81
C THR A 101 2.50 6.61 -2.65
N THR A 102 3.56 7.33 -2.30
CA THR A 102 4.46 6.97 -1.20
C THR A 102 4.08 7.77 0.05
N GLY A 103 3.98 7.09 1.19
CA GLY A 103 3.80 7.73 2.49
C GLY A 103 5.13 8.11 3.14
N ASN A 104 5.08 8.80 4.28
CA ASN A 104 6.30 9.19 5.00
C ASN A 104 6.99 7.99 5.67
N HIS A 105 6.27 6.91 5.97
CA HIS A 105 6.84 5.69 6.54
C HIS A 105 7.66 4.91 5.50
N GLU A 106 7.17 4.74 4.27
CA GLU A 106 7.99 4.13 3.20
C GLU A 106 9.20 4.99 2.84
N ARG A 107 9.03 6.31 2.79
CA ARG A 107 10.13 7.23 2.46
C ARG A 107 11.24 7.18 3.52
N ARG A 108 10.88 7.00 4.79
CA ARG A 108 11.83 6.84 5.89
C ARG A 108 12.72 5.61 5.69
N ILE A 109 12.14 4.50 5.22
CA ILE A 109 12.90 3.28 4.89
C ILE A 109 13.84 3.53 3.73
N TYR A 110 13.32 4.07 2.61
CA TYR A 110 14.10 4.28 1.40
C TYR A 110 15.34 5.15 1.65
N THR A 111 15.21 6.15 2.53
CA THR A 111 16.30 7.07 2.86
C THR A 111 17.28 6.57 3.92
N LYS A 112 16.84 5.71 4.85
CA LYS A 112 17.64 5.32 6.03
C LYS A 112 18.09 3.86 6.06
N CYS A 113 17.56 3.00 5.20
CA CYS A 113 17.78 1.56 5.28
C CYS A 113 18.47 0.92 4.06
N ASP A 114 19.05 1.71 3.13
CA ASP A 114 19.69 1.21 1.89
C ASP A 114 18.89 0.05 1.26
N MET A 115 17.61 0.33 1.00
CA MET A 115 16.71 -0.63 0.37
C MET A 115 16.70 -0.38 -1.13
N ASP A 116 17.52 -1.15 -1.85
CA ASP A 116 17.47 -1.31 -3.31
C ASP A 116 16.14 -1.93 -3.78
#